data_AF-A0A0D2AVM7-F1
#
_entry.id   AF-A0A0D2AVM7-F1
#
_cell.length_a   1.000
_cell.length_b   1.000
_cell.length_c   1.000
_cell.angle_alpha   90.00
_cell.angle_beta   90.00
_cell.angle_gamma   90.00
#
_symmetry.space_group_name_H-M   'P 1'
#
loop_
_entity.id
_entity.type
_entity.pdbx_description
1 polymer ?
#
loop_
_entity_poly.entity_id
_entity_poly.type
_entity_poly.pdbx_seq_one_letter_code
_entity_poly.pdbx_strand_id
1 'polypeptide(L)'
;MEMSLASAINEITDRLPGLNLYKHIYNDNHELDTKLQGRIVSAYEIFIEFCIEATQYYKRKGLRRWLSALGSPSDLRDKITETQKVIQEIRRICDELVDKNIHLIKQLNLEQKATILRLEEEVDQLLKAQDNHVLTEIQHSLGLSSFSGENHRKQLEQYRRALYNDDHLNAPYFEQMQGRRLEAFRACNEYQSWSNSKHPCLLILSGHNDNSIRYLDHCWVSPVAMTLIADLSNGDNDRIHGCYVFSSRGESLCHAFSVVLLQLFSKRSTVLRNKSQCDELRAELNNLRQFHIAEGKPASNNETKKLSTFERVALRAIDFFSESDQVHIILDRADRCCDLFKGVDHRKALFKLLVKLVEAARCNLKVLAVVNGDQWNIETRRDELGQRMDGRVILHTAVQGMRD
;
A
#
# COMPACT_ATOMS: atom_id res chain seq x y z
N MET A 1 -19.10 75.41 17.02
CA MET A 1 -17.69 75.30 16.59
C MET A 1 -16.88 74.45 17.57
N GLU A 2 -16.95 74.71 18.88
CA GLU A 2 -16.23 73.93 19.91
C GLU A 2 -16.59 72.43 19.93
N MET A 3 -17.89 72.07 19.84
CA MET A 3 -18.31 70.66 19.71
C MET A 3 -17.77 69.97 18.44
N SER A 4 -17.65 70.69 17.32
CA SER A 4 -17.12 70.16 16.06
C SER A 4 -15.61 69.92 16.15
N LEU A 5 -14.89 70.78 16.87
CA LEU A 5 -13.46 70.68 17.11
C LEU A 5 -13.14 69.54 18.09
N ALA A 6 -13.89 69.42 19.18
CA ALA A 6 -13.75 68.32 20.13
C ALA A 6 -14.08 66.96 19.49
N SER A 7 -15.11 66.91 18.65
CA SER A 7 -15.45 65.69 17.88
C SER A 7 -14.34 65.29 16.91
N ALA A 8 -13.76 66.26 16.18
CA ALA A 8 -12.67 65.99 15.25
C ALA A 8 -11.39 65.53 15.98
N ILE A 9 -11.08 66.14 17.13
CA ILE A 9 -9.94 65.71 17.97
C ILE A 9 -10.15 64.27 18.45
N ASN A 10 -11.34 63.93 18.97
CA ASN A 10 -11.62 62.56 19.43
C ASN A 10 -11.55 61.54 18.28
N GLU A 11 -12.13 61.85 17.11
CA GLU A 11 -12.14 60.96 15.95
C GLU A 11 -10.72 60.68 15.42
N ILE A 12 -9.82 61.67 15.50
CA ILE A 12 -8.42 61.50 15.09
C ILE A 12 -7.62 60.78 16.18
N THR A 13 -7.88 61.08 17.46
CA THR A 13 -7.23 60.44 18.62
C THR A 13 -7.49 58.94 18.66
N ASP A 14 -8.72 58.50 18.38
CA ASP A 14 -9.08 57.08 18.32
C ASP A 14 -8.39 56.34 17.16
N ARG A 15 -7.95 57.04 16.12
CA ARG A 15 -7.35 56.43 14.91
C ARG A 15 -5.82 56.39 14.92
N LEU A 16 -5.18 57.26 15.70
CA LEU A 16 -3.71 57.35 15.81
C LEU A 16 -3.01 56.05 16.27
N PRO A 17 -3.54 55.28 17.26
CA PRO A 17 -2.94 54.01 17.66
C PRO A 17 -2.86 52.97 16.53
N GLY A 18 -3.87 52.93 15.66
CA GLY A 18 -3.90 52.05 14.49
C GLY A 18 -2.80 52.37 13.48
N LEU A 19 -2.48 53.66 13.29
CA LEU A 19 -1.40 54.11 12.41
C LEU A 19 -0.01 53.66 12.89
N ASN A 20 0.19 53.59 14.20
CA ASN A 20 1.45 53.13 14.78
C ASN A 20 1.65 51.62 14.60
N LEU A 21 0.56 50.84 14.64
CA LEU A 21 0.57 49.41 14.33
C LEU A 21 0.94 49.15 12.86
N TYR A 22 0.38 49.92 11.93
CA TYR A 22 0.69 49.79 10.50
C TYR A 22 2.16 50.07 10.18
N LYS A 23 2.77 51.06 10.84
CA LYS A 23 4.21 51.34 10.72
C LYS A 23 5.08 50.16 11.17
N HIS A 24 4.62 49.38 12.16
CA HIS A 24 5.37 48.25 12.68
C HIS A 24 5.22 46.98 11.81
N ILE A 25 4.03 46.76 11.26
CA ILE A 25 3.73 45.59 10.41
C ILE A 25 4.36 45.72 9.01
N TYR A 26 4.39 46.94 8.45
CA TYR A 26 4.86 47.21 7.09
C TYR A 26 6.18 47.99 7.12
N ASN A 27 7.25 47.34 7.60
CA ASN A 27 8.60 47.92 7.71
C ASN A 27 9.57 47.39 6.64
N ASP A 28 9.06 46.74 5.59
CA ASP A 28 9.88 46.20 4.52
C ASP A 28 10.17 47.27 3.45
N ASN A 29 11.24 47.10 2.66
CA ASN A 29 11.67 48.00 1.58
C ASN A 29 10.75 48.00 0.35
N HIS A 30 9.47 47.65 0.51
CA HIS A 30 8.51 47.59 -0.57
C HIS A 30 7.92 48.99 -0.84
N GLU A 31 7.78 49.37 -2.11
CA GLU A 31 7.33 50.71 -2.55
C GLU A 31 6.00 51.15 -1.88
N LEU A 32 5.04 50.22 -1.78
CA LEU A 32 3.75 50.45 -1.10
C LEU A 32 3.88 50.67 0.41
N ASP A 33 4.84 50.03 1.06
CA ASP A 33 5.10 50.20 2.50
C ASP A 33 5.75 51.57 2.76
N THR A 34 6.70 51.97 1.90
CA THR A 34 7.29 53.32 1.93
C THR A 34 6.23 54.40 1.69
N LYS A 35 5.29 54.16 0.76
CA LYS A 35 4.16 55.05 0.47
C LYS A 35 3.18 55.13 1.64
N LEU A 36 2.86 54.01 2.28
CA LEU A 36 2.02 53.95 3.48
C LEU A 36 2.66 54.75 4.62
N GLN A 37 3.96 54.52 4.88
CA GLN A 37 4.70 55.26 5.91
C GLN A 37 4.73 56.77 5.64
N GLY A 38 4.99 57.18 4.40
CA GLY A 38 4.95 58.60 4.01
C GLY A 38 3.57 59.25 4.24
N ARG A 39 2.49 58.52 3.95
CA ARG A 39 1.12 58.99 4.21
C ARG A 39 0.78 59.05 5.70
N ILE A 40 1.26 58.08 6.49
CA ILE A 40 1.14 58.11 7.95
C ILE A 40 1.83 59.35 8.50
N VAL A 41 3.08 59.63 8.11
CA VAL A 41 3.82 60.83 8.54
C VAL A 41 3.07 62.11 8.16
N SER A 42 2.57 62.20 6.93
CA SER A 42 1.78 63.34 6.46
C SER A 42 0.49 63.54 7.29
N ALA A 43 -0.18 62.47 7.70
CA ALA A 43 -1.34 62.56 8.59
C ALA A 43 -0.98 63.11 9.97
N TYR A 44 0.16 62.69 10.53
CA TYR A 44 0.66 63.22 11.81
C TYR A 44 1.04 64.69 11.70
N GLU A 45 1.68 65.12 10.62
CA GLU A 45 2.05 66.52 10.38
C GLU A 45 0.81 67.42 10.32
N ILE A 46 -0.18 67.06 9.50
CA ILE A 46 -1.44 67.84 9.37
C ILE A 46 -2.19 67.88 10.70
N PHE A 47 -2.18 66.79 11.47
CA PHE A 47 -2.82 66.76 12.79
C PHE A 47 -2.10 67.64 13.81
N ILE A 48 -0.76 67.65 13.83
CA ILE A 48 0.03 68.52 14.70
C ILE A 48 -0.22 69.99 14.34
N GLU A 49 -0.22 70.34 13.05
CA GLU A 49 -0.58 71.68 12.57
C GLU A 49 -1.98 72.08 13.04
N PHE A 50 -2.97 71.20 12.86
CA PHE A 50 -4.33 71.41 13.35
C PHE A 50 -4.39 71.62 14.86
N CYS A 51 -3.65 70.85 15.65
CA CYS A 51 -3.58 71.01 17.11
C CYS A 51 -2.94 72.34 17.52
N ILE A 52 -1.89 72.77 16.81
CA ILE A 52 -1.23 74.07 17.01
C ILE A 52 -2.22 75.20 16.72
N GLU A 53 -2.91 75.16 15.57
CA GLU A 53 -3.88 76.16 15.16
C GLU A 53 -5.11 76.21 16.09
N ALA A 54 -5.64 75.05 16.48
CA ALA A 54 -6.72 74.94 17.45
C ALA A 54 -6.29 75.56 18.80
N THR A 55 -5.09 75.26 19.28
CA THR A 55 -4.55 75.83 20.52
C THR A 55 -4.38 77.35 20.42
N GLN A 56 -3.88 77.86 19.29
CA GLN A 56 -3.76 79.29 19.04
C GLN A 56 -5.13 79.98 19.00
N TYR A 57 -6.15 79.34 18.42
CA TYR A 57 -7.53 79.82 18.40
C TYR A 57 -8.09 79.96 19.82
N TYR A 58 -7.91 78.94 20.67
CA TYR A 58 -8.38 78.97 22.07
C TYR A 58 -7.58 79.93 22.98
N LYS A 59 -6.34 80.30 22.63
CA LYS A 59 -5.53 81.28 23.38
C LYS A 59 -5.88 82.75 23.11
N ARG A 60 -6.65 83.08 22.05
CA ARG A 60 -7.01 84.48 21.70
C ARG A 60 -8.11 85.04 22.62
N LYS A 61 -8.06 86.34 23.00
CA LYS A 61 -9.09 87.00 23.85
C LYS A 61 -10.50 86.96 23.22
N GLY A 62 -11.55 86.85 24.04
CA GLY A 62 -12.93 86.52 23.64
C GLY A 62 -13.56 87.35 22.51
N LEU A 63 -13.31 88.67 22.46
CA LEU A 63 -13.86 89.56 21.42
C LEU A 63 -13.26 89.31 20.02
N ARG A 64 -11.97 88.93 19.93
CA ARG A 64 -11.33 88.57 18.65
C ARG A 64 -11.77 87.19 18.16
N ARG A 65 -12.05 86.26 19.08
CA ARG A 65 -12.62 84.94 18.75
C ARG A 65 -13.99 85.06 18.07
N TRP A 66 -14.82 85.98 18.57
CA TRP A 66 -16.15 86.25 18.03
C TRP A 66 -16.10 86.85 16.62
N LEU A 67 -15.22 87.84 16.39
CA LEU A 67 -15.00 88.45 15.07
C LEU A 67 -14.39 87.47 14.04
N SER A 68 -13.44 86.63 14.43
CA SER A 68 -12.87 85.61 13.54
C SER A 68 -13.87 84.51 13.19
N ALA A 69 -14.80 84.16 14.09
CA ALA A 69 -15.87 83.19 13.83
C ALA A 69 -16.91 83.69 12.81
N LEU A 70 -17.02 85.01 12.61
CA LEU A 70 -17.91 85.63 11.62
C LEU A 70 -17.27 85.84 10.24
N GLY A 71 -15.93 85.94 10.16
CA GLY A 71 -15.22 86.34 8.94
C GLY A 71 -14.56 85.23 8.13
N SER A 72 -14.10 84.14 8.74
CA SER A 72 -13.57 82.97 8.01
C SER A 72 -13.46 81.75 8.92
N PRO A 73 -14.48 80.87 8.94
CA PRO A 73 -14.42 79.57 9.60
C PRO A 73 -13.73 78.48 8.75
N SER A 74 -13.20 78.81 7.56
CA SER A 74 -12.82 77.82 6.56
C SER A 74 -11.53 77.08 6.91
N ASP A 75 -10.46 77.76 7.33
CA ASP A 75 -9.12 77.14 7.53
C ASP A 75 -9.14 75.90 8.43
N LEU A 76 -9.74 75.98 9.62
CA LEU A 76 -9.82 74.86 10.56
C LEU A 76 -10.68 73.71 10.02
N ARG A 77 -11.71 74.03 9.23
CA ARG A 77 -12.63 73.04 8.65
C ARG A 77 -11.99 72.36 7.44
N ASP A 78 -11.20 73.11 6.68
CA ASP A 78 -10.42 72.63 5.54
C ASP A 78 -9.32 71.68 6.02
N LYS A 79 -8.62 72.02 7.12
CA LYS A 79 -7.63 71.13 7.77
C LYS A 79 -8.24 69.84 8.34
N ILE A 80 -9.45 69.89 8.91
CA ILE A 80 -10.18 68.68 9.35
C ILE A 80 -10.53 67.79 8.14
N THR A 81 -11.03 68.40 7.07
CA THR A 81 -11.40 67.69 5.83
C THR A 81 -10.17 67.09 5.16
N GLU A 82 -9.04 67.80 5.16
CA GLU A 82 -7.75 67.34 4.68
C GLU A 82 -7.22 66.16 5.52
N THR A 83 -7.30 66.24 6.86
CA THR A 83 -6.92 65.13 7.75
C THR A 83 -7.78 63.89 7.49
N GLN A 84 -9.10 64.05 7.38
CA GLN A 84 -10.01 62.95 7.08
C GLN A 84 -9.71 62.32 5.72
N LYS A 85 -9.35 63.12 4.70
CA LYS A 85 -8.95 62.65 3.38
C LYS A 85 -7.67 61.82 3.44
N VAL A 86 -6.64 62.27 4.16
CA VAL A 86 -5.38 61.51 4.32
C VAL A 86 -5.63 60.20 5.07
N ILE A 87 -6.48 60.19 6.10
CA ILE A 87 -6.86 58.96 6.81
C ILE A 87 -7.59 57.97 5.88
N GLN A 88 -8.47 58.45 5.00
CA GLN A 88 -9.13 57.60 4.00
C GLN A 88 -8.13 57.03 2.98
N GLU A 89 -7.16 57.83 2.54
CA GLU A 89 -6.09 57.35 1.65
C GLU A 89 -5.22 56.28 2.32
N ILE A 90 -4.88 56.44 3.61
CA ILE A 90 -4.16 55.42 4.38
C ILE A 90 -4.94 54.11 4.41
N ARG A 91 -6.25 54.16 4.69
CA ARG A 91 -7.11 52.97 4.70
C ARG A 91 -7.10 52.27 3.34
N ARG A 92 -7.21 53.04 2.25
CA ARG A 92 -7.18 52.49 0.89
C ARG A 92 -5.86 51.76 0.61
N ILE A 93 -4.73 52.32 1.02
CA ILE A 93 -3.41 51.70 0.84
C ILE A 93 -3.30 50.43 1.71
N CYS A 94 -3.82 50.44 2.94
CA CYS A 94 -3.87 49.25 3.78
C CYS A 94 -4.71 48.14 3.14
N ASP A 95 -5.88 48.46 2.58
CA ASP A 95 -6.73 47.48 1.89
C ASP A 95 -6.00 46.90 0.66
N GLU A 96 -5.33 47.75 -0.14
CA GLU A 96 -4.48 47.32 -1.27
C GLU A 96 -3.33 46.39 -0.81
N LEU A 97 -2.69 46.68 0.33
CA LEU A 97 -1.64 45.84 0.92
C LEU A 97 -2.16 44.52 1.45
N VAL A 98 -3.34 44.51 2.07
CA VAL A 98 -4.00 43.28 2.55
C VAL A 98 -4.35 42.39 1.36
N ASP A 99 -4.95 42.95 0.30
CA ASP A 99 -5.29 42.20 -0.92
C ASP A 99 -4.04 41.60 -1.58
N LYS A 100 -2.96 42.39 -1.65
CA LYS A 100 -1.68 41.90 -2.16
C LYS A 100 -1.11 40.78 -1.31
N ASN A 101 -1.13 40.91 0.02
CA ASN A 101 -0.64 39.88 0.92
C ASN A 101 -1.50 38.61 0.83
N ILE A 102 -2.82 38.73 0.73
CA ILE A 102 -3.73 37.60 0.51
C ILE A 102 -3.40 36.92 -0.82
N HIS A 103 -3.14 37.68 -1.89
CA HIS A 103 -2.74 37.12 -3.18
C HIS A 103 -1.41 36.36 -3.08
N LEU A 104 -0.40 36.95 -2.43
CA LEU A 104 0.90 36.31 -2.21
C LEU A 104 0.76 35.01 -1.41
N ILE A 105 0.00 35.02 -0.32
CA ILE A 105 -0.24 33.83 0.51
C ILE A 105 -0.98 32.75 -0.30
N LYS A 106 -1.98 33.12 -1.10
CA LYS A 106 -2.67 32.18 -1.99
C LYS A 106 -1.70 31.55 -2.99
N GLN A 107 -0.84 32.36 -3.60
CA GLN A 107 0.15 31.88 -4.55
C GLN A 107 1.14 30.92 -3.87
N LEU A 108 1.71 31.30 -2.72
CA LEU A 108 2.61 30.44 -1.95
C LEU A 108 1.94 29.12 -1.53
N ASN A 109 0.67 29.16 -1.09
CA ASN A 109 -0.07 27.94 -0.75
C ASN A 109 -0.29 27.02 -1.97
N LEU A 110 -0.54 27.59 -3.15
CA LEU A 110 -0.67 26.80 -4.39
C LEU A 110 0.68 26.17 -4.78
N GLU A 111 1.78 26.93 -4.69
CA GLU A 111 3.13 26.44 -4.96
C GLU A 111 3.56 25.35 -3.96
N GLN A 112 3.25 25.54 -2.67
CA GLN A 112 3.48 24.53 -1.63
C GLN A 112 2.68 23.26 -1.90
N LYS A 113 1.39 23.37 -2.25
CA LYS A 113 0.56 22.21 -2.60
C LYS A 113 1.12 21.46 -3.81
N ALA A 114 1.55 22.16 -4.85
CA ALA A 114 2.18 21.54 -6.02
C ALA A 114 3.49 20.82 -5.65
N THR A 115 4.28 21.41 -4.77
CA THR A 115 5.53 20.80 -4.29
C THR A 115 5.28 19.55 -3.46
N ILE A 116 4.27 19.56 -2.58
CA ILE A 116 3.87 18.40 -1.78
C ILE A 116 3.47 17.25 -2.69
N LEU A 117 2.60 17.49 -3.68
CA LEU A 117 2.17 16.46 -4.62
C LEU A 117 3.34 15.85 -5.41
N ARG A 118 4.29 16.67 -5.85
CA ARG A 118 5.48 16.18 -6.56
C ARG A 118 6.36 15.32 -5.66
N LEU A 119 6.58 15.75 -4.41
CA LEU A 119 7.38 14.98 -3.45
C LEU A 119 6.71 13.66 -3.08
N GLU A 120 5.38 13.65 -2.94
CA GLU A 120 4.61 12.42 -2.70
C GLU A 120 4.79 11.42 -3.86
N GLU A 121 4.76 11.90 -5.11
CA GLU A 121 5.01 11.08 -6.30
C GLU A 121 6.44 10.55 -6.35
N GLU A 122 7.45 11.40 -6.09
CA GLU A 122 8.86 10.98 -6.05
C GLU A 122 9.11 9.92 -4.97
N VAL A 123 8.51 10.08 -3.78
CA VAL A 123 8.61 9.10 -2.70
C VAL A 123 7.98 7.77 -3.09
N ASP A 124 6.80 7.77 -3.72
CA ASP A 124 6.15 6.53 -4.17
C ASP A 124 7.00 5.80 -5.23
N GLN A 125 7.60 6.54 -6.17
CA GLN A 125 8.50 5.98 -7.18
C GLN A 125 9.75 5.36 -6.55
N LEU A 126 10.39 6.04 -5.60
CA LEU A 126 11.56 5.52 -4.89
C LEU A 126 11.23 4.28 -4.06
N LEU A 127 10.07 4.27 -3.39
CA LEU A 127 9.60 3.12 -2.63
C LEU A 127 9.34 1.91 -3.54
N LYS A 128 8.71 2.10 -4.69
CA LYS A 128 8.53 1.04 -5.69
C LYS A 128 9.86 0.51 -6.25
N ALA A 129 10.81 1.40 -6.53
CA ALA A 129 12.14 1.00 -6.99
C ALA A 129 12.89 0.17 -5.93
N GLN A 130 12.82 0.59 -4.66
CA GLN A 130 13.39 -0.15 -3.54
C GLN A 130 12.75 -1.53 -3.38
N ASP A 131 11.42 -1.60 -3.39
CA ASP A 131 10.65 -2.86 -3.31
C ASP A 131 11.10 -3.85 -4.40
N ASN A 132 11.20 -3.39 -5.66
CA ASN A 132 11.66 -4.20 -6.78
C ASN A 132 13.10 -4.68 -6.63
N HIS A 133 13.98 -3.84 -6.09
CA HIS A 133 15.36 -4.22 -5.82
C HIS A 133 15.43 -5.34 -4.78
N VAL A 134 14.71 -5.22 -3.66
CA VAL A 134 14.66 -6.26 -2.61
C VAL A 134 14.06 -7.56 -3.14
N LEU A 135 12.99 -7.50 -3.93
CA LEU A 135 12.41 -8.67 -4.58
C LEU A 135 13.41 -9.40 -5.49
N THR A 136 14.24 -8.66 -6.23
CA THR A 136 15.28 -9.22 -7.09
C THR A 136 16.36 -9.93 -6.26
N GLU A 137 16.76 -9.36 -5.11
CA GLU A 137 17.70 -10.01 -4.19
C GLU A 137 17.13 -11.31 -3.62
N ILE A 138 15.86 -11.31 -3.21
CA ILE A 138 15.15 -12.50 -2.71
C ILE A 138 15.07 -13.56 -3.81
N GLN A 139 14.68 -13.18 -5.03
CA GLN A 139 14.63 -14.07 -6.19
C GLN A 139 15.97 -14.76 -6.44
N HIS A 140 17.07 -14.00 -6.39
CA HIS A 140 18.41 -14.57 -6.56
C HIS A 140 18.78 -15.53 -5.42
N SER A 141 18.46 -15.17 -4.18
CA SER A 141 18.77 -15.97 -2.99
C SER A 141 17.98 -17.29 -2.95
N LEU A 142 16.75 -17.27 -3.46
CA LEU A 142 15.92 -18.47 -3.64
C LEU A 142 16.35 -19.35 -4.83
N GLY A 143 17.38 -18.94 -5.60
CA GLY A 143 17.85 -19.69 -6.77
C GLY A 143 16.92 -19.60 -7.98
N LEU A 144 16.12 -18.53 -8.07
CA LEU A 144 15.11 -18.32 -9.12
C LEU A 144 15.53 -17.28 -10.16
N SER A 145 16.83 -17.10 -10.43
CA SER A 145 17.34 -16.06 -11.35
C SER A 145 16.76 -16.16 -12.77
N SER A 146 16.33 -17.35 -13.22
CA SER A 146 15.69 -17.58 -14.52
C SER A 146 14.16 -17.49 -14.48
N PHE A 147 13.56 -17.36 -13.30
CA PHE A 147 12.12 -17.28 -13.14
C PHE A 147 11.60 -15.92 -13.66
N SER A 148 10.48 -15.98 -14.37
CA SER A 148 9.71 -14.80 -14.76
C SER A 148 8.24 -15.10 -14.56
N GLY A 149 7.51 -14.16 -13.95
CA GLY A 149 6.06 -14.29 -13.76
C GLY A 149 5.31 -14.45 -15.09
N GLU A 150 5.82 -13.86 -16.18
CA GLU A 150 5.23 -14.01 -17.51
C GLU A 150 5.38 -15.44 -18.03
N ASN A 151 6.57 -16.04 -17.88
CA ASN A 151 6.84 -17.41 -18.28
C ASN A 151 6.00 -18.39 -17.45
N HIS A 152 5.90 -18.16 -16.14
CA HIS A 152 5.06 -18.96 -15.26
C HIS A 152 3.58 -18.89 -15.67
N ARG A 153 3.05 -17.70 -15.98
CA ARG A 153 1.69 -17.54 -16.50
C ARG A 153 1.48 -18.27 -17.83
N LYS A 154 2.45 -18.23 -18.73
CA LYS A 154 2.42 -19.00 -19.99
C LYS A 154 2.38 -20.50 -19.73
N GLN A 155 3.17 -21.00 -18.78
CA GLN A 155 3.16 -22.41 -18.39
C GLN A 155 1.82 -22.82 -17.78
N LEU A 156 1.26 -22.02 -16.89
CA LEU A 156 -0.08 -22.26 -16.32
C LEU A 156 -1.16 -22.30 -17.40
N GLU A 157 -1.09 -21.39 -18.38
CA GLU A 157 -2.06 -21.37 -19.49
C GLU A 157 -1.89 -22.58 -20.42
N GLN A 158 -0.65 -23.00 -20.69
CA GLN A 158 -0.38 -24.23 -21.46
C GLN A 158 -0.91 -25.46 -20.72
N TYR A 159 -0.66 -25.54 -19.42
CA TYR A 159 -1.17 -26.61 -18.57
C TYR A 159 -2.70 -26.62 -18.53
N ARG A 160 -3.32 -25.44 -18.38
CA ARG A 160 -4.77 -25.26 -18.47
C ARG A 160 -5.27 -25.85 -19.79
N ARG A 161 -4.75 -25.38 -20.93
CA ARG A 161 -5.15 -25.90 -22.25
C ARG A 161 -4.96 -27.40 -22.37
N ALA A 162 -3.86 -27.95 -21.85
CA ALA A 162 -3.64 -29.40 -21.86
C ALA A 162 -4.69 -30.16 -21.03
N LEU A 163 -5.16 -29.61 -19.90
CA LEU A 163 -6.22 -30.21 -19.09
C LEU A 163 -7.61 -30.14 -19.75
N TYR A 164 -7.90 -29.08 -20.52
CA TYR A 164 -9.23 -28.83 -21.10
C TYR A 164 -9.38 -29.26 -22.57
N ASN A 165 -8.29 -29.25 -23.35
CA ASN A 165 -8.29 -29.58 -24.77
C ASN A 165 -7.90 -31.05 -25.03
N ASP A 166 -7.99 -31.92 -24.03
CA ASP A 166 -7.53 -33.32 -24.13
C ASP A 166 -8.53 -34.19 -24.94
N ASP A 167 -8.87 -33.72 -26.15
CA ASP A 167 -9.48 -34.43 -27.27
C ASP A 167 -8.57 -35.59 -27.76
N HIS A 168 -7.36 -35.74 -27.22
CA HIS A 168 -6.35 -36.71 -27.65
C HIS A 168 -6.45 -38.07 -26.99
N LEU A 169 -7.25 -38.21 -25.92
CA LEU A 169 -7.50 -39.50 -25.31
C LEU A 169 -8.81 -40.04 -25.90
N ASN A 170 -8.69 -41.02 -26.80
CA ASN A 170 -9.78 -41.92 -27.24
C ASN A 170 -10.41 -42.73 -26.07
N ALA A 171 -10.49 -42.16 -24.86
CA ALA A 171 -11.22 -42.63 -23.72
C ALA A 171 -12.51 -41.80 -23.63
N PRO A 172 -13.60 -42.21 -24.31
CA PRO A 172 -14.90 -41.53 -24.26
C PRO A 172 -15.48 -41.37 -22.83
N TYR A 173 -14.83 -41.97 -21.84
CA TYR A 173 -15.23 -42.03 -20.44
C TYR A 173 -14.37 -41.17 -19.49
N PHE A 174 -13.31 -40.50 -19.96
CA PHE A 174 -12.50 -39.66 -19.08
C PHE A 174 -13.20 -38.33 -18.79
N GLU A 175 -13.68 -38.16 -17.56
CA GLU A 175 -14.36 -36.93 -17.12
C GLU A 175 -13.52 -36.14 -16.11
N GLN A 176 -13.18 -34.91 -16.46
CA GLN A 176 -12.53 -33.96 -15.56
C GLN A 176 -13.54 -33.37 -14.56
N MET A 177 -13.11 -33.01 -13.34
CA MET A 177 -13.95 -32.37 -12.33
C MET A 177 -14.31 -30.92 -12.75
N GLN A 178 -15.29 -30.80 -13.63
CA GLN A 178 -15.73 -29.55 -14.24
C GLN A 178 -17.27 -29.45 -14.20
N GLY A 179 -17.79 -28.27 -14.54
CA GLY A 179 -19.24 -28.00 -14.58
C GLY A 179 -19.94 -28.42 -13.29
N ARG A 180 -20.98 -29.25 -13.42
CA ARG A 180 -21.80 -29.71 -12.28
C ARG A 180 -21.01 -30.44 -11.19
N ARG A 181 -19.97 -31.22 -11.55
CA ARG A 181 -19.15 -31.92 -10.55
C ARG A 181 -18.32 -30.93 -9.72
N LEU A 182 -17.77 -29.89 -10.37
CA LEU A 182 -17.06 -28.82 -9.68
C LEU A 182 -18.00 -28.00 -8.79
N GLU A 183 -19.21 -27.70 -9.26
CA GLU A 183 -20.24 -27.02 -8.46
C GLU A 183 -20.65 -27.85 -7.24
N ALA A 184 -20.88 -29.16 -7.42
CA ALA A 184 -21.18 -30.07 -6.34
C ALA A 184 -20.04 -30.16 -5.31
N PHE A 185 -18.79 -30.22 -5.78
CA PHE A 185 -17.62 -30.16 -4.90
C PHE A 185 -17.54 -28.83 -4.15
N ARG A 186 -17.76 -27.69 -4.81
CA ARG A 186 -17.79 -26.39 -4.13
C ARG A 186 -18.89 -26.31 -3.10
N ALA A 187 -20.03 -26.98 -3.31
CA ALA A 187 -21.13 -27.04 -2.37
C ALA A 187 -20.90 -28.04 -1.20
N CYS A 188 -19.86 -28.88 -1.25
CA CYS A 188 -19.62 -29.87 -0.21
C CYS A 188 -19.15 -29.24 1.10
N ASN A 189 -19.38 -29.95 2.21
CA ASN A 189 -19.07 -29.47 3.55
C ASN A 189 -17.56 -29.24 3.74
N GLU A 190 -16.71 -30.11 3.18
CA GLU A 190 -15.25 -30.01 3.30
C GLU A 190 -14.74 -28.73 2.63
N TYR A 191 -15.21 -28.44 1.40
CA TYR A 191 -14.83 -27.23 0.68
C TYR A 191 -15.36 -25.97 1.38
N GLN A 192 -16.65 -25.96 1.76
CA GLN A 192 -17.26 -24.82 2.46
C GLN A 192 -16.60 -24.54 3.82
N SER A 193 -16.25 -25.60 4.57
CA SER A 193 -15.52 -25.47 5.82
C SER A 193 -14.13 -24.87 5.60
N TRP A 194 -13.42 -25.30 4.55
CA TRP A 194 -12.11 -24.75 4.21
C TRP A 194 -12.21 -23.28 3.74
N SER A 195 -13.09 -23.00 2.78
CA SER A 195 -13.21 -21.68 2.13
C SER A 195 -13.68 -20.62 3.11
N ASN A 196 -14.67 -20.94 3.96
CA ASN A 196 -15.32 -19.98 4.84
C ASN A 196 -14.69 -19.92 6.23
N SER A 197 -13.73 -20.80 6.54
CA SER A 197 -13.04 -20.77 7.83
C SER A 197 -12.35 -19.41 8.04
N LYS A 198 -12.43 -18.88 9.26
CA LYS A 198 -11.69 -17.68 9.66
C LYS A 198 -10.24 -17.97 10.07
N HIS A 199 -9.92 -19.25 10.22
CA HIS A 199 -8.61 -19.70 10.64
C HIS A 199 -7.80 -20.20 9.44
N PRO A 200 -6.46 -20.11 9.52
CA PRO A 200 -5.59 -20.80 8.58
C PRO A 200 -5.97 -22.27 8.43
N CYS A 201 -6.06 -22.77 7.20
CA CYS A 201 -6.41 -24.17 6.96
C CYS A 201 -5.84 -24.71 5.65
N LEU A 202 -5.50 -26.00 5.67
CA LEU A 202 -5.04 -26.79 4.54
C LEU A 202 -6.16 -27.72 4.08
N LEU A 203 -6.53 -27.63 2.81
CA LEU A 203 -7.36 -28.62 2.12
C LEU A 203 -6.47 -29.47 1.23
N ILE A 204 -6.44 -30.77 1.51
CA ILE A 204 -5.82 -31.77 0.65
C ILE A 204 -6.94 -32.41 -0.16
N LEU A 205 -6.90 -32.23 -1.48
CA LEU A 205 -7.85 -32.81 -2.41
C LEU A 205 -7.18 -33.98 -3.14
N SER A 206 -7.57 -35.20 -2.77
CA SER A 206 -7.05 -36.43 -3.38
C SER A 206 -8.01 -36.94 -4.45
N GLY A 207 -7.55 -36.99 -5.70
CA GLY A 207 -8.31 -37.54 -6.81
C GLY A 207 -7.83 -38.94 -7.20
N HIS A 208 -8.75 -39.90 -7.24
CA HIS A 208 -8.52 -41.21 -7.84
C HIS A 208 -9.17 -41.25 -9.21
N ASN A 209 -8.36 -41.52 -10.24
CA ASN A 209 -8.88 -41.69 -11.60
C ASN A 209 -9.60 -43.04 -11.70
N ASP A 210 -10.48 -43.20 -12.70
CA ASP A 210 -11.08 -44.50 -12.98
C ASP A 210 -9.99 -45.51 -13.37
N ASN A 211 -10.14 -46.77 -12.90
CA ASN A 211 -9.15 -47.84 -13.10
C ASN A 211 -8.82 -48.13 -14.58
N SER A 212 -9.71 -47.75 -15.51
CA SER A 212 -9.47 -47.87 -16.95
C SER A 212 -8.44 -46.86 -17.48
N ILE A 213 -8.17 -45.78 -16.75
CA ILE A 213 -7.25 -44.72 -17.15
C ILE A 213 -5.85 -45.02 -16.61
N ARG A 214 -5.00 -45.53 -17.50
CA ARG A 214 -3.62 -45.88 -17.16
C ARG A 214 -2.64 -44.70 -17.23
N TYR A 215 -3.09 -43.55 -17.73
CA TYR A 215 -2.24 -42.36 -17.88
C TYR A 215 -2.19 -41.59 -16.56
N LEU A 216 -1.10 -41.75 -15.83
CA LEU A 216 -0.84 -41.07 -14.56
C LEU A 216 -0.50 -39.58 -14.72
N ASP A 217 -0.48 -39.10 -15.97
CA ASP A 217 -0.04 -37.75 -16.26
C ASP A 217 -1.06 -36.67 -15.93
N HIS A 218 -2.33 -37.05 -15.79
CA HIS A 218 -3.43 -36.16 -15.42
C HIS A 218 -4.09 -36.61 -14.12
N CYS A 219 -4.56 -35.64 -13.33
CA CYS A 219 -5.37 -35.89 -12.15
C CYS A 219 -6.73 -35.26 -12.40
N TRP A 220 -7.80 -36.06 -12.34
CA TRP A 220 -9.14 -35.59 -12.74
C TRP A 220 -9.68 -34.43 -11.89
N VAL A 221 -9.10 -34.20 -10.70
CA VAL A 221 -9.42 -33.08 -9.80
C VAL A 221 -8.53 -31.84 -9.97
N SER A 222 -7.47 -31.89 -10.77
CA SER A 222 -6.62 -30.73 -11.07
C SER A 222 -7.37 -29.49 -11.61
N PRO A 223 -8.49 -29.61 -12.35
CA PRO A 223 -9.30 -28.45 -12.72
C PRO A 223 -9.73 -27.59 -11.54
N VAL A 224 -9.94 -28.15 -10.34
CA VAL A 224 -10.30 -27.39 -9.14
C VAL A 224 -9.25 -26.32 -8.82
N ALA A 225 -7.97 -26.71 -8.84
CA ALA A 225 -6.87 -25.78 -8.59
C ALA A 225 -6.80 -24.71 -9.68
N MET A 226 -6.98 -25.09 -10.95
CA MET A 226 -6.94 -24.15 -12.06
C MET A 226 -8.08 -23.15 -12.05
N THR A 227 -9.31 -23.58 -11.72
CA THR A 227 -10.43 -22.66 -11.56
C THR A 227 -10.21 -21.72 -10.38
N LEU A 228 -9.68 -22.22 -9.24
CA LEU A 228 -9.36 -21.37 -8.10
C LEU A 228 -8.28 -20.33 -8.44
N ILE A 229 -7.22 -20.72 -9.15
CA ILE A 229 -6.18 -19.79 -9.62
C ILE A 229 -6.79 -18.73 -10.52
N ALA A 230 -7.68 -19.11 -11.45
CA ALA A 230 -8.37 -18.17 -12.33
C ALA A 230 -9.27 -17.20 -11.54
N ASP A 231 -10.03 -17.70 -10.58
CA ASP A 231 -10.93 -16.90 -9.72
C ASP A 231 -10.13 -15.89 -8.87
N LEU A 232 -8.95 -16.29 -8.38
CA LEU A 232 -8.05 -15.41 -7.61
C LEU A 232 -7.31 -14.41 -8.50
N SER A 233 -7.04 -14.77 -9.76
CA SER A 233 -6.36 -13.89 -10.72
C SER A 233 -7.30 -12.84 -11.34
N ASN A 234 -8.58 -13.18 -11.49
CA ASN A 234 -9.61 -12.31 -12.07
C ASN A 234 -10.33 -11.43 -11.04
N GLY A 235 -10.22 -11.76 -9.74
CA GLY A 235 -10.75 -10.94 -8.67
C GLY A 235 -9.99 -9.62 -8.48
N ASP A 236 -10.45 -8.78 -7.54
CA ASP A 236 -9.74 -7.54 -7.18
C ASP A 236 -8.26 -7.79 -6.93
N ASN A 237 -7.42 -6.86 -7.41
CA ASN A 237 -5.95 -6.94 -7.40
C ASN A 237 -5.34 -7.14 -5.99
N ASP A 238 -6.13 -7.00 -4.93
CA ASP A 238 -5.69 -7.11 -3.54
C ASP A 238 -5.60 -8.55 -3.00
N ARG A 239 -6.04 -9.57 -3.76
CA ARG A 239 -5.96 -10.96 -3.29
C ARG A 239 -4.54 -11.52 -3.40
N ILE A 240 -3.91 -11.73 -2.25
CA ILE A 240 -2.56 -12.31 -2.15
C ILE A 240 -2.64 -13.81 -2.39
N HIS A 241 -1.98 -14.29 -3.44
CA HIS A 241 -1.91 -15.71 -3.73
C HIS A 241 -0.59 -16.09 -4.40
N GLY A 242 -0.18 -17.34 -4.18
CA GLY A 242 0.93 -17.97 -4.86
C GLY A 242 0.51 -19.37 -5.32
N CYS A 243 0.90 -19.73 -6.53
CA CYS A 243 0.50 -21.01 -7.11
C CYS A 243 1.66 -21.75 -7.78
N TYR A 244 1.55 -23.06 -7.83
CA TYR A 244 2.52 -23.91 -8.48
C TYR A 244 1.89 -25.21 -8.96
N VAL A 245 2.26 -25.66 -10.16
CA VAL A 245 1.83 -26.93 -10.76
C VAL A 245 3.07 -27.78 -10.97
N PHE A 246 3.14 -28.93 -10.31
CA PHE A 246 4.30 -29.81 -10.42
C PHE A 246 4.32 -30.53 -11.77
N SER A 247 5.46 -30.46 -12.47
CA SER A 247 5.65 -31.13 -13.75
C SER A 247 5.76 -32.65 -13.61
N SER A 248 5.47 -33.39 -14.69
CA SER A 248 5.55 -34.87 -14.71
C SER A 248 6.96 -35.41 -14.47
N ARG A 249 7.98 -34.58 -14.65
CA ARG A 249 9.38 -34.94 -14.36
C ARG A 249 9.71 -34.94 -12.87
N GLY A 250 8.81 -34.40 -12.05
CA GLY A 250 9.02 -34.22 -10.62
C GLY A 250 9.94 -33.03 -10.34
N GLU A 251 9.66 -32.32 -9.25
CA GLU A 251 10.39 -31.12 -8.85
C GLU A 251 10.65 -31.11 -7.35
N SER A 252 11.76 -30.48 -6.97
CA SER A 252 12.13 -30.35 -5.55
C SER A 252 11.17 -29.41 -4.82
N LEU A 253 10.89 -29.72 -3.55
CA LEU A 253 10.13 -28.87 -2.64
C LEU A 253 10.68 -27.44 -2.61
N CYS A 254 12.00 -27.30 -2.45
CA CYS A 254 12.63 -25.99 -2.35
C CYS A 254 12.37 -25.14 -3.60
N HIS A 255 12.45 -25.73 -4.81
CA HIS A 255 12.18 -24.98 -6.04
C HIS A 255 10.71 -24.55 -6.14
N ALA A 256 9.79 -25.52 -6.06
CA ALA A 256 8.36 -25.28 -6.20
C ALA A 256 7.86 -24.24 -5.19
N PHE A 257 8.24 -24.41 -3.93
CA PHE A 257 7.77 -23.52 -2.88
C PHE A 257 8.49 -22.16 -2.88
N SER A 258 9.74 -22.08 -3.36
CA SER A 258 10.40 -20.78 -3.60
C SER A 258 9.63 -19.93 -4.61
N VAL A 259 9.10 -20.56 -5.67
CA VAL A 259 8.29 -19.87 -6.67
C VAL A 259 7.01 -19.31 -6.03
N VAL A 260 6.36 -20.10 -5.15
CA VAL A 260 5.20 -19.63 -4.37
C VAL A 260 5.57 -18.45 -3.48
N LEU A 261 6.65 -18.54 -2.70
CA LEU A 261 7.08 -17.45 -1.81
C LEU A 261 7.38 -16.16 -2.59
N LEU A 262 8.05 -16.26 -3.73
CA LEU A 262 8.33 -15.10 -4.58
C LEU A 262 7.05 -14.46 -5.12
N GLN A 263 6.06 -15.27 -5.54
CA GLN A 263 4.75 -14.76 -5.95
C GLN A 263 4.06 -14.01 -4.80
N LEU A 264 4.04 -14.58 -3.59
CA LEU A 264 3.44 -13.95 -2.42
C LEU A 264 4.10 -12.59 -2.11
N PHE A 265 5.42 -12.51 -2.11
CA PHE A 265 6.13 -11.25 -1.88
C PHE A 265 5.91 -10.24 -3.02
N SER A 266 5.84 -10.69 -4.28
CA SER A 266 5.58 -9.80 -5.40
C SER A 266 4.19 -9.15 -5.33
N LYS A 267 3.20 -9.86 -4.78
CA LYS A 267 1.83 -9.36 -4.59
C LYS A 267 1.71 -8.36 -3.46
N ARG A 268 2.61 -8.40 -2.48
CA ARG A 268 2.60 -7.46 -1.36
C ARG A 268 4.01 -7.01 -0.99
N SER A 269 4.69 -6.35 -1.93
CA SER A 269 6.09 -5.93 -1.74
C SER A 269 6.29 -5.00 -0.55
N THR A 270 5.25 -4.25 -0.18
CA THR A 270 5.26 -3.31 0.95
C THR A 270 5.62 -3.97 2.28
N VAL A 271 5.37 -5.27 2.47
CA VAL A 271 5.78 -6.00 3.69
C VAL A 271 7.30 -6.06 3.85
N LEU A 272 8.03 -6.00 2.73
CA LEU A 272 9.50 -6.06 2.71
C LEU A 272 10.15 -4.74 3.14
N ARG A 273 9.37 -3.66 3.29
CA ARG A 273 9.88 -2.35 3.75
C ARG A 273 10.25 -2.36 5.23
N ASN A 274 9.74 -3.32 6.00
CA ASN A 274 10.16 -3.49 7.39
C ASN A 274 11.60 -4.03 7.46
N LYS A 275 12.53 -3.13 7.75
CA LYS A 275 13.96 -3.43 7.74
C LYS A 275 14.34 -4.57 8.68
N SER A 276 13.81 -4.63 9.91
CA SER A 276 14.20 -5.69 10.86
C SER A 276 13.76 -7.07 10.38
N GLN A 277 12.50 -7.20 9.95
CA GLN A 277 11.98 -8.47 9.42
C GLN A 277 12.69 -8.87 8.12
N CYS A 278 12.97 -7.91 7.23
CA CYS A 278 13.68 -8.16 5.98
C CYS A 278 15.13 -8.61 6.23
N ASP A 279 15.82 -8.02 7.20
CA ASP A 279 17.21 -8.38 7.53
C ASP A 279 17.28 -9.79 8.14
N GLU A 280 16.30 -10.17 8.98
CA GLU A 280 16.16 -11.55 9.47
C GLU A 280 15.91 -12.55 8.34
N LEU A 281 15.00 -12.23 7.42
CA LEU A 281 14.73 -13.07 6.25
C LEU A 281 15.98 -13.22 5.37
N ARG A 282 16.72 -12.13 5.13
CA ARG A 282 17.99 -12.15 4.38
C ARG A 282 19.02 -13.05 5.05
N ALA A 283 19.12 -13.04 6.38
CA ALA A 283 20.04 -13.92 7.10
C ALA A 283 19.72 -15.40 6.84
N GLU A 284 18.43 -15.79 6.93
CA GLU A 284 18.02 -17.18 6.65
C GLU A 284 18.16 -17.56 5.17
N LEU A 285 17.87 -16.64 4.25
CA LEU A 285 18.11 -16.83 2.81
C LEU A 285 19.59 -16.99 2.47
N ASN A 286 20.47 -16.23 3.13
CA ASN A 286 21.92 -16.39 2.95
C ASN A 286 22.41 -17.75 3.46
N ASN A 287 21.87 -18.24 4.58
CA ASN A 287 22.14 -19.59 5.07
C ASN A 287 21.69 -20.65 4.05
N LEU A 288 20.50 -20.47 3.46
CA LEU A 288 19.99 -21.36 2.41
C LEU A 288 20.90 -21.35 1.17
N ARG A 289 21.36 -20.18 0.74
CA ARG A 289 22.22 -20.01 -0.45
C ARG A 289 23.56 -20.75 -0.32
N GLN A 290 24.12 -20.84 0.89
CA GLN A 290 25.36 -21.61 1.13
C GLN A 290 25.19 -23.09 0.75
N PHE A 291 23.99 -23.66 0.91
CA PHE A 291 23.71 -25.04 0.50
C PHE A 291 23.61 -25.21 -1.02
N HIS A 292 23.20 -24.17 -1.77
CA HIS A 292 23.17 -24.20 -3.24
C HIS A 292 24.57 -24.19 -3.85
N ILE A 293 25.52 -23.47 -3.23
CA ILE A 293 26.91 -23.37 -3.73
C ILE A 293 27.69 -24.67 -3.42
N ALA A 294 27.32 -25.39 -2.37
CA ALA A 294 28.00 -26.60 -1.92
C ALA A 294 27.54 -27.91 -2.61
N GLU A 295 26.76 -27.84 -3.71
CA GLU A 295 26.18 -29.01 -4.44
C GLU A 295 27.24 -29.84 -5.22
N GLY A 296 28.31 -30.26 -4.56
CA GLY A 296 29.34 -31.16 -5.11
C GLY A 296 29.67 -32.38 -4.23
N LYS A 297 29.02 -32.56 -3.07
CA LYS A 297 29.25 -33.72 -2.19
C LYS A 297 27.93 -34.40 -1.80
N PRO A 298 27.74 -35.69 -2.15
CA PRO A 298 26.54 -36.44 -1.79
C PRO A 298 26.66 -36.90 -0.34
N ALA A 299 26.09 -36.14 0.59
CA ALA A 299 25.87 -36.59 1.97
C ALA A 299 24.42 -36.33 2.34
N SER A 300 23.65 -37.38 2.68
CA SER A 300 22.23 -37.29 3.05
C SER A 300 21.95 -36.33 4.20
N ASN A 301 22.93 -36.11 5.09
CA ASN A 301 22.87 -35.12 6.17
C ASN A 301 22.75 -33.68 5.67
N ASN A 302 23.19 -33.38 4.44
CA ASN A 302 23.11 -32.04 3.88
C ASN A 302 21.67 -31.69 3.46
N GLU A 303 20.93 -32.65 2.89
CA GLU A 303 19.56 -32.41 2.41
C GLU A 303 18.60 -32.14 3.57
N THR A 304 18.71 -32.88 4.67
CA THR A 304 17.87 -32.65 5.86
C THR A 304 18.11 -31.26 6.45
N LYS A 305 19.36 -30.77 6.45
CA LYS A 305 19.70 -29.42 6.91
C LYS A 305 19.24 -28.33 5.94
N LYS A 306 19.32 -28.59 4.63
CA LYS A 306 18.78 -27.71 3.59
C LYS A 306 17.26 -27.55 3.75
N LEU A 307 16.54 -28.66 3.89
CA LEU A 307 15.09 -28.66 4.09
C LEU A 307 14.67 -27.97 5.39
N SER A 308 15.37 -28.19 6.51
CA SER A 308 15.06 -27.50 7.77
C SER A 308 15.37 -26.00 7.72
N THR A 309 16.39 -25.59 6.96
CA THR A 309 16.68 -24.17 6.70
C THR A 309 15.63 -23.55 5.81
N PHE A 310 15.21 -24.25 4.75
CA PHE A 310 14.13 -23.82 3.88
C PHE A 310 12.80 -23.68 4.63
N GLU A 311 12.50 -24.61 5.54
CA GLU A 311 11.33 -24.54 6.42
C GLU A 311 11.32 -23.24 7.24
N ARG A 312 12.46 -22.85 7.83
CA ARG A 312 12.56 -21.58 8.57
C ARG A 312 12.32 -20.36 7.67
N VAL A 313 12.86 -20.37 6.46
CA VAL A 313 12.61 -19.32 5.45
C VAL A 313 11.12 -19.23 5.13
N ALA A 314 10.47 -20.37 4.86
CA ALA A 314 9.06 -20.42 4.52
C ALA A 314 8.15 -19.93 5.67
N LEU A 315 8.39 -20.40 6.89
CA LEU A 315 7.66 -19.94 8.07
C LEU A 315 7.82 -18.43 8.28
N ARG A 316 9.07 -17.95 8.19
CA ARG A 316 9.37 -16.52 8.30
C ARG A 316 8.68 -15.70 7.22
N ALA A 317 8.64 -16.20 5.99
CA ALA A 317 7.99 -15.52 4.88
C ALA A 317 6.48 -15.36 5.12
N ILE A 318 5.82 -16.35 5.71
CA ILE A 318 4.41 -16.25 6.08
C ILE A 318 4.18 -15.27 7.23
N ASP A 319 5.13 -15.12 8.15
CA ASP A 319 5.05 -14.15 9.26
C ASP A 319 5.08 -12.68 8.82
N PHE A 320 5.42 -12.37 7.56
CA PHE A 320 5.31 -11.00 7.02
C PHE A 320 3.85 -10.57 6.80
N PHE A 321 2.92 -11.50 6.72
CA PHE A 321 1.51 -11.22 6.48
C PHE A 321 0.78 -11.02 7.81
N SER A 322 0.03 -9.92 7.89
CA SER A 322 -0.72 -9.52 9.07
C SER A 322 -2.01 -10.34 9.24
N GLU A 323 -2.62 -10.29 10.42
CA GLU A 323 -3.85 -11.03 10.73
C GLU A 323 -5.04 -10.63 9.83
N SER A 324 -5.05 -9.41 9.30
CA SER A 324 -6.05 -8.93 8.35
C SER A 324 -5.87 -9.50 6.94
N ASP A 325 -4.72 -10.12 6.65
CA ASP A 325 -4.40 -10.54 5.31
C ASP A 325 -4.97 -11.92 5.02
N GLN A 326 -5.62 -12.05 3.85
CA GLN A 326 -6.06 -13.33 3.33
C GLN A 326 -5.08 -13.81 2.26
N VAL A 327 -4.37 -14.89 2.56
CA VAL A 327 -3.29 -15.44 1.71
C VAL A 327 -3.70 -16.80 1.18
N HIS A 328 -3.57 -17.03 -0.12
CA HIS A 328 -3.86 -18.33 -0.73
C HIS A 328 -2.59 -19.00 -1.29
N ILE A 329 -2.39 -20.27 -0.98
CA ILE A 329 -1.35 -21.10 -1.60
C ILE A 329 -2.02 -22.25 -2.33
N ILE A 330 -1.79 -22.36 -3.64
CA ILE A 330 -2.41 -23.38 -4.48
C ILE A 330 -1.32 -24.25 -5.10
N LEU A 331 -1.27 -25.51 -4.71
CA LEU A 331 -0.33 -26.50 -5.22
C LEU A 331 -1.12 -27.58 -5.97
N ASP A 332 -0.93 -27.67 -7.27
CA ASP A 332 -1.51 -28.74 -8.08
C ASP A 332 -0.46 -29.82 -8.38
N ARG A 333 -0.89 -31.08 -8.34
CA ARG A 333 -0.02 -32.25 -8.48
C ARG A 333 1.07 -32.36 -7.41
N ALA A 334 0.75 -32.05 -6.16
CA ALA A 334 1.68 -32.17 -5.04
C ALA A 334 2.19 -33.61 -4.82
N ASP A 335 1.51 -34.62 -5.38
CA ASP A 335 1.98 -36.01 -5.51
C ASP A 335 3.28 -36.17 -6.32
N ARG A 336 3.68 -35.14 -7.07
CA ARG A 336 4.92 -35.11 -7.87
C ARG A 336 6.04 -34.30 -7.25
N CYS A 337 5.92 -33.96 -5.97
CA CYS A 337 7.00 -33.33 -5.21
C CYS A 337 8.11 -34.35 -4.88
N CYS A 338 8.75 -34.87 -5.91
CA CYS A 338 9.87 -35.79 -5.85
C CYS A 338 10.88 -35.39 -6.92
N ASP A 339 12.16 -35.46 -6.59
CA ASP A 339 13.24 -35.30 -7.56
C ASP A 339 13.64 -36.69 -8.03
N LEU A 340 12.99 -37.15 -9.13
CA LEU A 340 13.23 -38.48 -9.69
C LEU A 340 14.67 -38.64 -10.19
N PHE A 341 15.32 -37.55 -10.64
CA PHE A 341 16.70 -37.58 -11.10
C PHE A 341 17.68 -37.79 -9.95
N LYS A 342 17.42 -37.18 -8.80
CA LYS A 342 18.25 -37.35 -7.58
C LYS A 342 17.79 -38.51 -6.70
N GLY A 343 16.66 -39.16 -7.02
CA GLY A 343 16.06 -40.22 -6.20
C GLY A 343 15.54 -39.74 -4.85
N VAL A 344 15.19 -38.46 -4.73
CA VAL A 344 14.77 -37.84 -3.45
C VAL A 344 13.26 -37.64 -3.44
N ASP A 345 12.58 -38.21 -2.45
CA ASP A 345 11.14 -38.04 -2.26
C ASP A 345 10.86 -36.93 -1.24
N HIS A 346 10.35 -35.79 -1.72
CA HIS A 346 10.02 -34.64 -0.89
C HIS A 346 8.54 -34.54 -0.52
N ARG A 347 7.69 -35.50 -0.90
CA ARG A 347 6.24 -35.42 -0.67
C ARG A 347 5.91 -35.29 0.80
N LYS A 348 6.50 -36.15 1.64
CA LYS A 348 6.32 -36.08 3.10
C LYS A 348 6.79 -34.74 3.69
N ALA A 349 7.94 -34.24 3.21
CA ALA A 349 8.49 -32.96 3.67
C ALA A 349 7.58 -31.79 3.27
N LEU A 350 7.03 -31.81 2.05
CA LEU A 350 6.08 -30.81 1.56
C LEU A 350 4.86 -30.73 2.48
N PHE A 351 4.15 -31.84 2.69
CA PHE A 351 2.93 -31.79 3.49
C PHE A 351 3.20 -31.44 4.95
N LYS A 352 4.31 -31.89 5.54
CA LYS A 352 4.74 -31.43 6.87
C LYS A 352 4.99 -29.92 6.90
N LEU A 353 5.61 -29.36 5.87
CA LEU A 353 5.79 -27.91 5.75
C LEU A 353 4.44 -27.20 5.67
N LEU A 354 3.52 -27.65 4.81
CA LEU A 354 2.19 -27.04 4.67
C LEU A 354 1.41 -27.03 5.98
N VAL A 355 1.45 -28.15 6.72
CA VAL A 355 0.83 -28.25 8.06
C VAL A 355 1.46 -27.25 9.02
N LYS A 356 2.79 -27.19 9.10
CA LYS A 356 3.49 -26.22 9.96
C LYS A 356 3.16 -24.78 9.60
N LEU A 357 3.04 -24.46 8.31
CA LEU A 357 2.68 -23.12 7.85
C LEU A 357 1.28 -22.73 8.33
N VAL A 358 0.27 -23.60 8.17
CA VAL A 358 -1.09 -23.27 8.64
C VAL A 358 -1.20 -23.25 10.16
N GLU A 359 -0.38 -24.00 10.89
CA GLU A 359 -0.34 -23.96 12.36
C GLU A 359 0.37 -22.72 12.91
N ALA A 360 1.41 -22.22 12.21
CA ALA A 360 2.18 -21.05 12.62
C ALA A 360 1.60 -19.72 12.10
N ALA A 361 0.84 -19.75 11.00
CA ALA A 361 0.34 -18.54 10.34
C ALA A 361 -0.57 -17.71 11.25
N ARG A 362 -0.28 -16.41 11.31
CA ARG A 362 -1.15 -15.40 11.95
C ARG A 362 -2.20 -14.84 10.99
N CYS A 363 -1.86 -14.75 9.70
CA CYS A 363 -2.77 -14.35 8.64
C CYS A 363 -3.81 -15.45 8.34
N ASN A 364 -4.89 -15.10 7.63
CA ASN A 364 -5.87 -16.09 7.18
C ASN A 364 -5.34 -16.88 5.96
N LEU A 365 -4.44 -17.83 6.22
CA LEU A 365 -3.78 -18.65 5.21
C LEU A 365 -4.66 -19.81 4.74
N LYS A 366 -5.02 -19.83 3.45
CA LYS A 366 -5.74 -20.90 2.78
C LYS A 366 -4.83 -21.67 1.86
N VAL A 367 -4.56 -22.93 2.19
CA VAL A 367 -3.74 -23.80 1.34
C VAL A 367 -4.64 -24.83 0.67
N LEU A 368 -4.55 -24.95 -0.65
CA LEU A 368 -5.10 -26.06 -1.43
C LEU A 368 -3.95 -26.88 -1.99
N ALA A 369 -3.90 -28.17 -1.67
CA ALA A 369 -2.96 -29.12 -2.25
C ALA A 369 -3.74 -30.23 -2.97
N VAL A 370 -3.62 -30.28 -4.29
CA VAL A 370 -4.22 -31.33 -5.11
C VAL A 370 -3.22 -32.45 -5.32
N VAL A 371 -3.65 -33.69 -5.11
CA VAL A 371 -2.85 -34.90 -5.30
C VAL A 371 -3.58 -35.94 -6.12
N ASN A 372 -2.85 -36.64 -6.99
CA ASN A 372 -3.31 -37.90 -7.56
C ASN A 372 -3.18 -39.01 -6.49
N GLY A 373 -4.32 -39.48 -6.00
CA GLY A 373 -4.40 -40.52 -4.96
C GLY A 373 -3.86 -41.88 -5.39
N ASP A 374 -3.85 -42.16 -6.70
CA ASP A 374 -3.29 -43.40 -7.27
C ASP A 374 -1.76 -43.40 -7.23
N GLN A 375 -1.14 -42.21 -7.31
CA GLN A 375 0.31 -42.05 -7.18
C GLN A 375 0.76 -41.87 -5.73
N TRP A 376 -0.07 -41.27 -4.90
CA TRP A 376 0.24 -41.02 -3.51
C TRP A 376 -1.03 -41.02 -2.64
N ASN A 377 -1.33 -42.20 -2.07
CA ASN A 377 -2.49 -42.39 -1.21
C ASN A 377 -2.27 -41.68 0.14
N ILE A 378 -2.84 -40.49 0.27
CA ILE A 378 -2.75 -39.66 1.48
C ILE A 378 -3.54 -40.24 2.66
N GLU A 379 -4.63 -40.97 2.41
CA GLU A 379 -5.48 -41.53 3.46
C GLU A 379 -4.70 -42.51 4.33
N THR A 380 -3.86 -43.34 3.70
CA THR A 380 -2.98 -44.30 4.38
C THR A 380 -1.81 -43.66 5.12
N ARG A 381 -1.57 -42.35 4.93
CA ARG A 381 -0.40 -41.62 5.45
C ARG A 381 -0.79 -40.39 6.28
N ARG A 382 -2.02 -40.34 6.77
CA ARG A 382 -2.56 -39.18 7.49
C ARG A 382 -1.78 -38.88 8.78
N ASP A 383 -1.37 -39.94 9.47
CA ASP A 383 -0.50 -39.95 10.64
C ASP A 383 0.91 -39.39 10.35
N GLU A 384 1.37 -39.46 9.11
CA GLU A 384 2.68 -38.93 8.70
C GLU A 384 2.72 -37.41 8.53
N LEU A 385 1.55 -36.74 8.47
CA LEU A 385 1.44 -35.30 8.23
C LEU A 385 1.94 -34.45 9.39
N GLY A 386 1.98 -35.01 10.61
CA GLY A 386 2.50 -34.33 11.80
C GLY A 386 1.63 -33.19 12.31
N GLN A 387 0.31 -33.25 12.06
CA GLN A 387 -0.67 -32.31 12.58
C GLN A 387 -0.70 -32.32 14.12
N ARG A 388 -0.71 -31.13 14.71
CA ARG A 388 -0.82 -30.90 16.16
C ARG A 388 -2.14 -30.24 16.54
N MET A 389 -2.73 -29.47 15.62
CA MET A 389 -3.99 -28.75 15.85
C MET A 389 -5.13 -29.35 15.04
N ASP A 390 -6.15 -29.85 15.73
CA ASP A 390 -7.35 -30.40 15.10
C ASP A 390 -8.10 -29.34 14.25
N GLY A 391 -8.72 -29.78 13.16
CA GLY A 391 -9.50 -28.92 12.26
C GLY A 391 -8.67 -28.02 11.32
N ARG A 392 -7.34 -28.02 11.40
CA ARG A 392 -6.46 -27.25 10.48
C ARG A 392 -6.20 -27.94 9.15
N VAL A 393 -6.32 -29.27 9.12
CA VAL A 393 -6.14 -30.09 7.92
C VAL A 393 -7.45 -30.76 7.57
N ILE A 394 -7.96 -30.47 6.38
CA ILE A 394 -9.17 -31.07 5.81
C ILE A 394 -8.70 -31.96 4.66
N LEU A 395 -9.12 -33.22 4.67
CA LEU A 395 -8.85 -34.17 3.60
C LEU A 395 -10.16 -34.49 2.91
N HIS A 396 -10.20 -34.32 1.59
CA HIS A 396 -11.31 -34.74 0.75
C HIS A 396 -10.82 -35.65 -0.36
N THR A 397 -11.43 -36.81 -0.47
CA THR A 397 -11.11 -37.81 -1.49
C THR A 397 -12.25 -37.87 -2.50
N ALA A 398 -11.90 -37.68 -3.77
CA ALA A 398 -12.84 -37.75 -4.87
C ALA A 398 -12.42 -38.89 -5.79
N VAL A 399 -13.34 -39.83 -6.01
CA VAL A 399 -13.17 -40.93 -6.96
C VAL A 399 -13.90 -40.60 -8.26
N GLN A 400 -13.23 -40.75 -9.39
CA GLN A 400 -13.83 -40.53 -10.69
C GLN A 400 -14.83 -41.67 -10.98
N GLY A 401 -16.13 -41.37 -10.89
CA GLY A 401 -17.16 -42.26 -11.41
C GLY A 401 -17.21 -42.22 -12.95
N MET A 402 -17.48 -43.37 -13.59
CA MET A 402 -17.76 -43.45 -15.03
C MET A 402 -18.91 -42.50 -15.40
N ARG A 403 -18.88 -41.97 -16.64
CA ARG A 403 -20.05 -41.29 -17.21
C ARG A 403 -21.19 -42.30 -17.34
N ASP A 404 -22.32 -42.01 -16.69
CA ASP A 404 -23.59 -42.73 -16.91
C ASP A 404 -24.12 -42.55 -18.34
#